data_AF-A0A382U9T8-F1
#
_entry.id   AF-A0A382U9T8-F1
#
_cell.length_a   1.000
_cell.length_b   1.000
_cell.length_c   1.000
_cell.angle_alpha   90.00
_cell.angle_beta   90.00
_cell.angle_gamma   90.00
#
_symmetry.space_group_name_H-M   'P 1'
#
loop_
_entity.id
_entity.type
_entity.pdbx_description
1 polymer ?
#
loop_
_entity_poly.entity_id
_entity_poly.type
_entity_poly.pdbx_seq_one_letter_code
_entity_poly.pdbx_strand_id
1 'polypeptide(L)' 'MSYQVLARKWRPQDFTEVVGQENVVKALSNALE' A
#
# COMPACT_ATOMS: atom_id res chain seq x y z
N MET A 1 -21.53 -1.83 15.94
CA MET A 1 -21.27 -0.72 15.00
C MET A 1 -19.94 -0.07 15.37
N SER A 2 -18.86 -0.35 14.64
CA SER A 2 -17.60 0.38 14.82
C SER A 2 -17.49 1.44 13.73
N TYR A 3 -17.32 2.69 14.14
CA TYR A 3 -16.93 3.75 13.22
C TYR A 3 -15.50 3.49 12.74
N GLN A 4 -15.28 3.44 11.42
CA GLN A 4 -13.95 3.32 10.83
C GLN A 4 -13.59 4.61 10.11
N VAL A 5 -12.46 5.19 10.51
CA VAL A 5 -11.89 6.35 9.83
C VAL A 5 -11.42 5.99 8.41
N LEU A 6 -11.57 6.93 7.47
CA LEU A 6 -11.24 6.73 6.06
C LEU A 6 -9.78 6.28 5.86
N ALA A 7 -8.84 6.86 6.60
CA ALA A 7 -7.43 6.50 6.53
C ALA A 7 -7.15 5.02 6.85
N ARG A 8 -8.01 4.37 7.64
CA ARG A 8 -7.92 2.93 7.90
C ARG A 8 -8.70 2.11 6.88
N LYS A 9 -9.80 2.64 6.36
CA LYS A 9 -10.61 1.98 5.33
C LYS A 9 -9.85 1.84 4.02
N TRP A 10 -9.01 2.81 3.68
CA TRP A 10 -8.30 2.91 2.40
C TRP A 10 -6.79 2.72 2.51
N ARG A 11 -6.30 2.12 3.59
CA ARG A 11 -4.86 1.81 3.69
C ARG A 11 -4.54 0.73 2.64
N PRO A 12 -3.53 0.94 1.76
CA PRO A 12 -3.07 -0.07 0.83
C PRO A 12 -2.72 -1.38 1.55
N GLN A 13 -3.22 -2.49 1.03
CA GLN A 13 -2.99 -3.83 1.57
C GLN A 13 -1.88 -4.57 0.81
N ASP A 14 -1.59 -4.13 -0.41
CA ASP A 14 -0.49 -4.64 -1.23
C ASP A 14 0.23 -3.50 -1.99
N PHE A 15 1.31 -3.87 -2.66
CA PHE A 15 2.16 -2.94 -3.41
C PHE A 15 1.50 -2.36 -4.66
N THR A 16 0.46 -2.99 -5.22
CA THR A 16 -0.27 -2.48 -6.39
C THR A 16 -1.23 -1.36 -6.04
N GLU A 17 -1.67 -1.29 -4.77
CA GLU A 17 -2.57 -0.27 -4.25
C GLU A 17 -1.84 1.01 -3.76
N VAL A 18 -0.50 0.99 -3.70
CA VAL A 18 0.29 2.15 -3.28
C VAL A 18 0.32 3.20 -4.39
N VAL A 19 -0.23 4.39 -4.09
CA VAL A 19 -0.20 5.52 -5.03
C VAL A 19 1.12 6.27 -4.92
N GLY A 20 1.86 6.36 -6.03
CA GLY A 20 3.18 6.97 -6.09
C GLY A 20 4.30 6.03 -5.60
N GLN A 21 5.47 6.59 -5.26
CA GLN A 21 6.61 5.82 -4.73
C GLN A 21 7.07 4.63 -5.62
N GLU A 22 6.89 4.74 -6.95
CA GLU A 22 7.18 3.66 -7.90
C GLU A 22 8.60 3.08 -7.75
N ASN A 23 9.60 3.95 -7.58
CA ASN A 23 11.00 3.52 -7.41
C ASN A 23 11.19 2.65 -6.15
N VAL A 24 10.52 3.00 -5.05
CA VAL A 24 10.63 2.29 -3.77
C VAL A 24 9.90 0.96 -3.85
N VAL A 25 8.66 0.97 -4.35
CA VAL A 25 7.84 -0.22 -4.50
C VAL A 25 8.52 -1.24 -5.42
N LYS A 26 9.08 -0.78 -6.54
CA LYS A 26 9.83 -1.63 -7.48
C LYS A 26 11.07 -2.25 -6.84
N ALA A 27 11.86 -1.47 -6.12
CA ALA A 27 13.07 -1.97 -5.47
C ALA A 27 12.75 -3.07 -4.43
N LEU A 28 11.71 -2.86 -3.62
CA LEU A 28 11.28 -3.85 -2.62
C LEU A 28 10.66 -5.10 -3.27
N SER A 29 9.84 -4.93 -4.31
CA SER A 29 9.22 -6.06 -5.03
C SER A 29 10.28 -6.96 -5.66
N ASN A 30 11.26 -6.37 -6.36
CA ASN A 30 12.35 -7.10 -7.00
C ASN A 30 13.25 -7.84 -5.99
N ALA A 31 13.34 -7.37 -4.74
CA ALA A 31 14.15 -8.01 -3.71
C ALA A 31 13.44 -9.21 -3.03
N LEU A 32 12.13 -9.32 -3.22
CA LEU A 32 11.31 -10.41 -2.69
C LEU A 32 11.09 -11.55 -3.70
N GLU A 33 11.41 -11.32 -4.97
CA GLU A 33 11.47 -12.34 -6.03
C GLU A 33 12.77 -13.16 -5.93
#